data_AF-A0A527U2A5-F1
#
_entry.id   AF-A0A527U2A5-F1
#
_cell.length_a   1.000
_cell.length_b   1.000
_cell.length_c   1.000
_cell.angle_alpha   90.00
_cell.angle_beta   90.00
_cell.angle_gamma   90.00
#
_symmetry.space_group_name_H-M   'P 1'
#
loop_
_entity.id
_entity.type
_entity.pdbx_description
1 polymer ?
#
loop_
_entity_poly.entity_id
_entity_poly.type
_entity_poly.pdbx_seq_one_letter_code
_entity_poly.pdbx_strand_id
1 'polypeptide(L)'
;MGANHRAILLAVEDPNYSEHPGVDFSTPGAGLTTITQSAAKRLAFEQFHPGIGKIRQTGYALGLESRLSKEQILALWLETLEMGNGPNGWMVGLHTASSSIYGRPPVELTDAEFIRLAAVLIAPTSYDLTQSDAKLDERAGRIQRLVAGTCAPTGFSDVWLEGCRQPTP
;
A
#
# COMPACT_ATOMS: atom_id res chain seq x y z
N MET A 1 -2.14 14.18 -3.24
CA MET A 1 -0.87 13.46 -3.47
C MET A 1 -0.35 13.85 -4.85
N GLY A 2 0.97 14.00 -5.03
CA GLY A 2 1.57 14.29 -6.34
C GLY A 2 1.58 13.08 -7.29
N ALA A 3 1.79 13.32 -8.58
CA ALA A 3 1.78 12.26 -9.60
C ALA A 3 2.87 11.19 -9.37
N ASN A 4 4.07 11.60 -8.96
CA ASN A 4 5.17 10.66 -8.70
C ASN A 4 4.88 9.74 -7.51
N HIS A 5 4.43 10.31 -6.39
CA HIS A 5 3.99 9.56 -5.21
C HIS A 5 2.86 8.58 -5.55
N ARG A 6 1.90 8.97 -6.40
CA ARG A 6 0.86 8.05 -6.88
C ARG A 6 1.48 6.88 -7.64
N ALA A 7 2.43 7.13 -8.55
CA ALA A 7 3.09 6.08 -9.31
C ALA A 7 3.87 5.11 -8.41
N ILE A 8 4.63 5.63 -7.44
CA ILE A 8 5.34 4.82 -6.43
C ILE A 8 4.36 3.92 -5.67
N LEU A 9 3.27 4.50 -5.16
CA LEU A 9 2.29 3.77 -4.36
C LEU A 9 1.64 2.63 -5.15
N LEU A 10 1.20 2.91 -6.38
CA LEU A 10 0.59 1.90 -7.23
C LEU A 10 1.58 0.80 -7.61
N ALA A 11 2.83 1.15 -7.95
CA ALA A 11 3.86 0.15 -8.27
C ALA A 11 4.14 -0.83 -7.12
N VAL A 12 3.87 -0.44 -5.87
CA VAL A 12 4.09 -1.28 -4.68
C VAL A 12 2.83 -2.05 -4.28
N GLU A 13 1.68 -1.38 -4.25
CA GLU A 13 0.47 -1.93 -3.65
C GLU A 13 -0.46 -2.59 -4.66
N ASP A 14 -0.45 -2.15 -5.92
CA ASP A 14 -1.35 -2.63 -6.97
C ASP A 14 -0.86 -2.19 -8.37
N PRO A 15 0.14 -2.86 -8.95
CA PRO A 15 0.87 -2.33 -10.11
C PRO A 15 0.02 -2.14 -11.36
N ASN A 16 -1.09 -2.88 -11.48
CA ASN A 16 -2.02 -2.81 -12.61
C ASN A 16 -3.35 -2.14 -12.25
N TYR A 17 -3.38 -1.34 -11.16
CA TYR A 17 -4.59 -0.79 -10.56
C TYR A 17 -5.58 -0.14 -11.53
N SER A 18 -5.04 0.57 -12.54
CA SER A 18 -5.86 1.34 -13.48
C SER A 18 -6.60 0.47 -14.49
N GLU A 19 -6.13 -0.75 -14.74
CA GLU A 19 -6.63 -1.59 -15.82
C GLU A 19 -7.56 -2.71 -15.33
N HIS A 20 -7.31 -3.25 -14.13
CA HIS A 20 -8.05 -4.40 -13.65
C HIS A 20 -9.43 -4.01 -13.05
N PRO A 21 -10.47 -4.85 -13.11
CA PRO A 21 -11.82 -4.52 -12.62
C PRO A 21 -12.00 -4.81 -11.12
N GLY A 22 -11.01 -4.48 -10.30
CA GLY A 22 -11.01 -4.70 -8.84
C GLY A 22 -10.31 -5.97 -8.34
N VAL A 23 -9.98 -6.91 -9.22
CA VAL A 23 -9.13 -8.08 -8.90
C VAL A 23 -7.98 -8.22 -9.88
N ASP A 24 -6.83 -8.64 -9.40
CA ASP A 24 -5.65 -8.98 -10.19
C ASP A 24 -5.10 -10.34 -9.74
N PHE A 25 -4.84 -11.23 -10.71
CA PHE A 25 -4.37 -12.60 -10.47
C PHE A 25 -3.07 -12.94 -11.18
N SER A 26 -2.49 -11.99 -11.92
CA SER A 26 -1.38 -12.27 -12.84
C SER A 26 -0.24 -11.29 -12.75
N THR A 27 -0.49 -10.05 -12.32
CA THR A 27 0.54 -9.03 -12.30
C THR A 27 1.60 -9.35 -11.24
N PRO A 28 2.90 -9.43 -11.61
CA PRO A 28 3.97 -9.62 -10.64
C PRO A 28 3.92 -8.56 -9.54
N GLY A 29 4.03 -8.99 -8.27
CA GLY A 29 3.97 -8.11 -7.11
C GLY A 29 2.57 -7.68 -6.67
N ALA A 30 1.49 -7.97 -7.42
CA ALA A 30 0.14 -7.58 -7.01
C ALA A 30 -0.39 -8.37 -5.80
N GLY A 31 0.00 -9.65 -5.69
CA GLY A 31 -0.50 -10.54 -4.65
C GLY A 31 -2.02 -10.72 -4.64
N LEU A 32 -2.52 -11.35 -3.57
CA LEU A 32 -3.93 -11.80 -3.48
C LEU A 32 -4.94 -10.71 -3.09
N THR A 33 -4.49 -9.47 -2.88
CA THR A 33 -5.36 -8.37 -2.42
C THR A 33 -5.00 -7.07 -3.12
N THR A 34 -5.87 -6.62 -4.01
CA THR A 34 -5.79 -5.31 -4.69
C THR A 34 -6.13 -4.15 -3.75
N ILE A 35 -5.85 -2.91 -4.18
CA ILE A 35 -6.30 -1.70 -3.48
C ILE A 35 -7.83 -1.69 -3.34
N THR A 36 -8.57 -2.07 -4.39
CA THR A 36 -10.04 -2.12 -4.35
C THR A 36 -10.55 -3.15 -3.33
N GLN A 37 -9.98 -4.35 -3.29
CA GLN A 37 -10.33 -5.34 -2.27
C GLN A 37 -9.96 -4.85 -0.87
N SER A 38 -8.81 -4.21 -0.74
CA SER A 38 -8.34 -3.60 0.50
C SER A 38 -9.28 -2.50 1.00
N ALA A 39 -9.82 -1.66 0.11
CA ALA A 39 -10.83 -0.65 0.40
C ALA A 39 -12.16 -1.30 0.82
N ALA A 40 -12.62 -2.29 0.05
CA ALA A 40 -13.84 -3.05 0.37
C ALA A 40 -13.77 -3.69 1.77
N LYS A 41 -12.62 -4.24 2.15
CA LYS A 41 -12.40 -4.80 3.50
C LYS A 41 -12.65 -3.77 4.59
N ARG A 42 -12.11 -2.56 4.43
CA ARG A 42 -12.15 -1.49 5.44
C ARG A 42 -13.52 -0.84 5.54
N LEU A 43 -14.23 -0.71 4.41
CA LEU A 43 -15.53 -0.06 4.36
C LEU A 43 -16.69 -0.99 4.74
N ALA A 44 -16.58 -2.30 4.48
CA ALA A 44 -17.72 -3.23 4.58
C ALA A 44 -17.64 -4.22 5.76
N PHE A 45 -16.55 -4.24 6.52
CA PHE A 45 -16.35 -5.19 7.62
C PHE A 45 -15.87 -4.50 8.88
N GLU A 46 -16.58 -4.69 9.98
CA GLU A 46 -16.09 -4.32 11.32
C GLU A 46 -14.97 -5.26 11.77
N GLN A 47 -15.10 -6.55 11.47
CA GLN A 47 -14.08 -7.58 11.70
C GLN A 47 -13.97 -8.49 10.49
N PHE A 48 -12.78 -8.58 9.90
CA PHE A 48 -12.53 -9.41 8.73
C PHE A 48 -11.87 -10.73 9.12
N HIS A 49 -12.50 -11.84 8.76
CA HIS A 49 -11.95 -13.18 8.90
C HIS A 49 -11.76 -13.81 7.51
N PRO A 50 -10.54 -14.26 7.14
CA PRO A 50 -10.28 -14.95 5.87
C PRO A 50 -11.16 -16.20 5.70
N GLY A 51 -11.38 -16.63 4.45
CA GLY A 51 -12.31 -17.73 4.10
C GLY A 51 -13.54 -17.19 3.36
N ILE A 52 -14.75 -17.46 3.85
CA ILE A 52 -16.00 -16.92 3.27
C ILE A 52 -15.96 -15.38 3.21
N GLY A 53 -15.31 -14.73 4.20
CA GLY A 53 -15.09 -13.29 4.19
C GLY A 53 -14.34 -12.79 2.96
N LYS A 54 -13.40 -13.56 2.41
CA LYS A 54 -12.64 -13.21 1.19
C LYS A 54 -13.52 -13.21 -0.06
N ILE A 55 -14.49 -14.12 -0.14
CA ILE A 55 -15.48 -14.15 -1.22
C ILE A 55 -16.37 -12.90 -1.15
N ARG A 56 -16.87 -12.58 0.04
CA ARG A 56 -17.67 -11.36 0.27
C ARG A 56 -16.87 -10.09 -0.02
N GLN A 57 -15.60 -10.03 0.39
CA GLN A 57 -14.70 -8.91 0.09
C GLN A 57 -14.60 -8.69 -1.42
N THR A 58 -14.40 -9.77 -2.18
CA THR A 58 -14.31 -9.69 -3.64
C THR A 58 -15.62 -9.19 -4.26
N GLY A 59 -16.77 -9.70 -3.80
CA GLY A 59 -18.08 -9.18 -4.23
C GLY A 59 -18.28 -7.70 -3.94
N TYR A 60 -17.89 -7.22 -2.75
CA TYR A 60 -17.92 -5.79 -2.43
C TYR A 60 -16.94 -4.99 -3.30
N ALA A 61 -15.74 -5.51 -3.59
CA ALA A 61 -14.77 -4.86 -4.45
C ALA A 61 -15.32 -4.64 -5.87
N LEU A 62 -15.93 -5.67 -6.46
CA LEU A 62 -16.62 -5.56 -7.75
C LEU A 62 -17.77 -4.54 -7.69
N GLY A 63 -18.52 -4.52 -6.58
CA GLY A 63 -19.56 -3.54 -6.33
C GLY A 63 -19.03 -2.10 -6.27
N LEU A 64 -17.86 -1.86 -5.67
CA LEU A 64 -17.20 -0.56 -5.66
C LEU A 64 -16.81 -0.14 -7.09
N GLU A 65 -16.15 -1.01 -7.85
CA GLU A 65 -15.73 -0.75 -9.24
C GLU A 65 -16.90 -0.47 -10.17
N SER A 66 -18.08 -1.05 -9.90
CA SER A 66 -19.28 -0.78 -10.70
C SER A 66 -19.93 0.59 -10.44
N ARG A 67 -19.58 1.26 -9.33
CA ARG A 67 -20.26 2.48 -8.85
C ARG A 67 -19.34 3.69 -8.71
N LEU A 68 -18.04 3.46 -8.53
CA LEU A 68 -17.05 4.49 -8.24
C LEU A 68 -15.93 4.42 -9.28
N SER A 69 -15.35 5.57 -9.61
CA SER A 69 -14.14 5.62 -10.42
C SER A 69 -12.92 5.13 -9.62
N LYS A 70 -11.84 4.78 -10.34
CA LYS A 70 -10.54 4.43 -9.74
C LYS A 70 -10.02 5.52 -8.81
N GLU A 71 -10.20 6.77 -9.17
CA GLU A 71 -9.78 7.92 -8.36
C GLU A 71 -10.57 7.97 -7.04
N GLN A 72 -11.88 7.72 -7.09
CA GLN A 72 -12.74 7.71 -5.90
C GLN A 72 -12.40 6.54 -4.97
N ILE A 73 -12.18 5.34 -5.53
CA ILE A 73 -11.78 4.16 -4.76
C ILE A 73 -10.42 4.39 -4.11
N LEU A 74 -9.45 4.92 -4.84
CA LEU A 74 -8.13 5.24 -4.31
C LEU A 74 -8.22 6.29 -3.19
N ALA A 75 -9.04 7.33 -3.35
CA ALA A 75 -9.24 8.34 -2.30
C ALA A 75 -9.82 7.73 -1.01
N LEU A 76 -10.85 6.87 -1.12
CA LEU A 76 -11.42 6.15 0.03
C LEU A 76 -10.40 5.22 0.68
N TRP A 77 -9.59 4.52 -0.11
CA TRP A 77 -8.54 3.64 0.40
C TRP A 77 -7.46 4.44 1.14
N LEU A 78 -7.02 5.58 0.58
CA LEU A 78 -6.03 6.47 1.20
C LEU A 78 -6.50 7.06 2.53
N GLU A 79 -7.80 7.28 2.70
CA GLU A 79 -8.38 7.79 3.94
C GLU A 79 -8.51 6.71 5.02
N THR A 80 -8.71 5.45 4.62
CA THR A 80 -9.03 4.34 5.53
C THR A 80 -7.87 3.38 5.79
N LEU A 81 -6.77 3.49 5.05
CA LEU A 81 -5.61 2.63 5.22
C LEU A 81 -4.97 2.81 6.60
N GLU A 82 -4.41 1.73 7.13
CA GLU A 82 -3.77 1.75 8.44
C GLU A 82 -2.28 1.97 8.26
N MET A 83 -1.72 2.90 9.03
CA MET A 83 -0.34 3.35 8.89
C MET A 83 0.53 2.97 10.09
N GLY A 84 -0.01 2.19 11.03
CA GLY A 84 0.69 1.76 12.22
C GLY A 84 0.67 2.78 13.36
N ASN A 85 1.54 2.58 14.35
CA ASN A 85 1.65 3.50 15.48
C ASN A 85 2.38 4.79 15.08
N GLY A 86 1.80 5.92 15.45
CA GLY A 86 2.41 7.24 15.40
C GLY A 86 2.62 7.82 16.79
N PRO A 87 3.08 9.08 16.89
CA PRO A 87 3.36 9.75 18.16
C PRO A 87 2.16 9.81 19.11
N ASN A 88 0.93 9.85 18.56
CA ASN A 88 -0.32 9.97 19.31
C ASN A 88 -1.18 8.70 19.25
N GLY A 89 -0.58 7.54 18.94
CA GLY A 89 -1.29 6.25 18.82
C GLY A 89 -1.50 5.81 17.38
N TRP A 90 -2.45 4.90 17.16
CA TRP A 90 -2.70 4.27 15.86
C TRP A 90 -3.14 5.29 14.80
N MET A 91 -2.47 5.31 13.65
CA MET A 91 -2.75 6.22 12.56
C MET A 91 -3.57 5.54 11.47
N VAL A 92 -4.67 6.19 11.10
CA VAL A 92 -5.52 5.82 9.95
C VAL A 92 -5.50 6.97 8.95
N GLY A 93 -5.26 6.63 7.69
CA GLY A 93 -5.18 7.55 6.58
C GLY A 93 -3.77 8.06 6.30
N LEU A 94 -3.43 8.15 5.02
CA LEU A 94 -2.11 8.58 4.56
C LEU A 94 -1.81 10.04 4.92
N HIS A 95 -2.81 10.93 4.79
CA HIS A 95 -2.63 12.34 5.14
C HIS A 95 -2.33 12.50 6.62
N THR A 96 -3.09 11.82 7.49
CA THR A 96 -2.87 11.77 8.93
C THR A 96 -1.46 11.30 9.27
N ALA A 97 -1.00 10.23 8.65
CA ALA A 97 0.35 9.70 8.89
C ALA A 97 1.45 10.66 8.43
N SER A 98 1.33 11.23 7.23
CA SER A 98 2.29 12.22 6.72
C SER A 98 2.39 13.43 7.65
N SER A 99 1.26 13.98 8.08
CA SER A 99 1.23 15.13 9.00
C SER A 99 1.78 14.77 10.38
N SER A 100 1.51 13.56 10.88
CA SER A 100 1.97 13.11 12.21
C SER A 100 3.46 12.79 12.25
N ILE A 101 4.02 12.23 11.17
CA ILE A 101 5.43 11.80 11.11
C ILE A 101 6.34 12.90 10.59
N TYR A 102 5.91 13.65 9.57
CA TYR A 102 6.74 14.64 8.88
C TYR A 102 6.26 16.08 9.05
N GLY A 103 5.11 16.32 9.68
CA GLY A 103 4.58 17.67 9.91
C GLY A 103 4.05 18.37 8.66
N ARG A 104 3.90 17.65 7.53
CA ARG A 104 3.53 18.21 6.22
C ARG A 104 2.67 17.24 5.40
N PRO A 105 1.86 17.74 4.43
CA PRO A 105 0.99 16.89 3.63
C PRO A 105 1.78 15.95 2.69
N PRO A 106 1.19 14.82 2.25
CA PRO A 106 1.89 13.82 1.43
C PRO A 106 2.45 14.35 0.10
N VAL A 107 1.97 15.49 -0.40
CA VAL A 107 2.45 16.09 -1.67
C VAL A 107 3.77 16.85 -1.49
N GLU A 108 4.09 17.26 -0.26
CA GLU A 108 5.31 18.01 0.06
C GLU A 108 6.46 17.11 0.49
N LEU A 109 6.21 15.81 0.68
CA LEU A 109 7.26 14.84 1.02
C LEU A 109 8.25 14.69 -0.12
N THR A 110 9.48 14.33 0.24
CA THR A 110 10.43 13.76 -0.72
C THR A 110 10.01 12.34 -1.09
N ASP A 111 10.49 11.85 -2.24
CA ASP A 111 10.25 10.46 -2.65
C ASP A 111 10.71 9.46 -1.60
N ALA A 112 11.83 9.72 -0.90
CA ALA A 112 12.35 8.82 0.13
C ALA A 112 11.41 8.73 1.35
N GLU A 113 10.88 9.87 1.82
CA GLU A 113 9.91 9.91 2.92
C GLU A 113 8.58 9.26 2.52
N PHE A 114 8.11 9.53 1.29
CA PHE A 114 6.90 8.92 0.77
C PHE A 114 7.04 7.40 0.63
N ILE A 115 8.19 6.92 0.13
CA ILE A 115 8.49 5.49 0.03
C ILE A 115 8.47 4.83 1.41
N ARG A 116 8.97 5.51 2.45
CA ARG A 116 8.91 4.98 3.82
C ARG A 116 7.46 4.85 4.33
N LEU A 117 6.58 5.79 3.97
CA LEU A 117 5.13 5.65 4.23
C LEU A 117 4.50 4.52 3.42
N ALA A 118 4.86 4.33 2.15
CA ALA A 118 4.37 3.20 1.36
C ALA A 118 4.86 1.86 1.92
N ALA A 119 6.11 1.81 2.40
CA ALA A 119 6.73 0.60 2.92
C ALA A 119 5.98 0.04 4.15
N VAL A 120 5.44 0.91 5.02
CA VAL A 120 4.76 0.46 6.25
C VAL A 120 3.46 -0.32 5.99
N LEU A 121 2.79 -0.06 4.86
CA LEU A 121 1.42 -0.54 4.57
C LEU A 121 1.25 -2.06 4.62
N ILE A 122 2.29 -2.81 4.25
CA ILE A 122 2.23 -4.28 4.24
C ILE A 122 2.14 -4.88 5.65
N ALA A 123 2.71 -4.20 6.64
CA ALA A 123 2.80 -4.69 8.02
C ALA A 123 2.81 -3.53 9.04
N PRO A 124 1.71 -2.74 9.12
CA PRO A 124 1.64 -1.53 9.95
C PRO A 124 1.78 -1.81 11.45
N THR A 125 1.51 -3.04 11.90
CA THR A 125 1.71 -3.47 13.29
C THR A 125 3.16 -3.83 13.62
N SER A 126 3.98 -4.13 12.61
CA SER A 126 5.33 -4.68 12.78
C SER A 126 6.43 -3.65 12.56
N TYR A 127 6.12 -2.57 11.85
CA TYR A 127 7.05 -1.50 11.52
C TYR A 127 6.80 -0.26 12.38
N ASP A 128 7.86 0.50 12.64
CA ASP A 128 7.79 1.74 13.39
C ASP A 128 8.17 2.95 12.53
N LEU A 129 7.19 3.83 12.30
CA LEU A 129 7.41 5.08 11.56
C LEU A 129 8.06 6.19 12.42
N THR A 130 7.96 6.11 13.74
CA THR A 130 8.35 7.18 14.68
C THR A 130 9.83 7.19 15.03
N GLN A 131 10.53 6.09 14.76
CA GLN A 131 11.95 5.93 15.05
C GLN A 131 12.65 5.14 13.93
N SER A 132 13.97 4.95 14.08
CA SER A 132 14.73 4.09 13.18
C SER A 132 14.24 2.64 13.25
N ASP A 133 14.01 2.04 12.09
CA ASP A 133 13.58 0.64 11.97
C ASP A 133 14.29 0.02 10.77
N ALA A 134 15.31 -0.80 11.06
CA ALA A 134 16.14 -1.39 10.03
C ALA A 134 15.35 -2.27 9.04
N LYS A 135 14.25 -2.91 9.46
CA LYS A 135 13.44 -3.75 8.57
C LYS A 135 12.56 -2.89 7.67
N LEU A 136 12.04 -1.79 8.19
CA LEU A 136 11.28 -0.81 7.40
C LEU A 136 12.20 -0.12 6.38
N ASP A 137 13.39 0.31 6.82
CA ASP A 137 14.36 1.00 5.97
C ASP A 137 14.88 0.06 4.86
N GLU A 138 15.07 -1.22 5.17
CA GLU A 138 15.43 -2.23 4.16
C GLU A 138 14.32 -2.43 3.11
N ARG A 139 13.05 -2.50 3.54
CA ARG A 139 11.91 -2.56 2.61
C ARG A 139 11.80 -1.28 1.77
N ALA A 140 11.97 -0.10 2.37
CA ALA A 140 12.01 1.16 1.65
C ALA A 140 13.11 1.16 0.57
N GLY A 141 14.28 0.60 0.88
CA GLY A 141 15.36 0.40 -0.10
C GLY A 141 14.95 -0.51 -1.28
N ARG A 142 14.16 -1.56 -1.04
CA ARG A 142 13.62 -2.41 -2.14
C ARG A 142 12.68 -1.64 -3.04
N ILE A 143 11.79 -0.84 -2.45
CA ILE A 143 10.85 0.00 -3.20
C ILE A 143 11.62 1.03 -4.03
N GLN A 144 12.65 1.67 -3.46
CA GLN A 144 13.51 2.60 -4.21
C GLN A 144 14.12 1.94 -5.45
N ARG A 145 14.61 0.70 -5.34
CA ARG A 145 15.17 -0.05 -6.47
C ARG A 145 14.12 -0.44 -7.51
N LEU A 146 12.91 -0.80 -7.07
CA LEU A 146 11.77 -1.10 -7.93
C LEU A 146 11.42 0.14 -8.77
N VAL A 147 11.22 1.29 -8.13
CA VAL A 147 10.80 2.52 -8.83
C VAL A 147 11.91 3.10 -9.71
N ALA A 148 13.18 2.81 -9.39
CA ALA A 148 14.32 3.11 -10.25
C ALA A 148 14.46 2.15 -11.45
N GLY A 149 13.63 1.10 -11.54
CA GLY A 149 13.68 0.10 -12.62
C GLY A 149 14.92 -0.82 -12.57
N THR A 150 15.59 -0.89 -11.42
CA THR A 150 16.83 -1.69 -11.25
C THR A 150 16.57 -3.14 -10.83
N CYS A 151 15.31 -3.47 -10.52
CA CYS A 151 14.85 -4.79 -10.14
C CYS A 151 13.34 -4.91 -10.44
N ALA A 152 12.78 -6.10 -10.30
CA ALA A 152 11.35 -6.36 -10.43
C ALA A 152 10.91 -7.48 -9.46
N PRO A 153 9.61 -7.58 -9.14
CA PRO A 153 9.09 -8.72 -8.38
C PRO A 153 9.36 -10.04 -9.10
N THR A 154 9.73 -11.07 -8.36
CA THR A 154 10.06 -12.41 -8.91
C THR A 154 8.84 -13.23 -9.31
N GLY A 155 7.64 -12.80 -8.92
CA GLY A 155 6.39 -13.45 -9.27
C GLY A 155 5.17 -12.72 -8.72
N PHE A 156 3.99 -13.30 -8.96
CA PHE A 156 2.70 -12.73 -8.53
C PHE A 156 2.64 -12.42 -7.03
N SER A 157 3.10 -13.35 -6.19
CA SER A 157 3.01 -13.22 -4.72
C SER A 157 4.19 -12.48 -4.08
N ASP A 158 5.12 -11.93 -4.87
CA ASP A 158 6.31 -11.23 -4.36
C ASP A 158 5.98 -9.78 -3.89
N VAL A 159 5.03 -9.66 -2.96
CA VAL A 159 4.59 -8.39 -2.34
C VAL A 159 5.65 -7.79 -1.40
N TRP A 160 6.62 -8.61 -1.01
CA TRP A 160 7.76 -8.19 -0.20
C TRP A 160 8.92 -7.65 -1.05
N LEU A 161 8.82 -7.73 -2.37
CA LEU A 161 9.83 -7.30 -3.33
C LEU A 161 11.19 -8.00 -3.07
N GLU A 162 11.16 -9.30 -2.80
CA GLU A 162 12.35 -10.12 -2.59
C GLU A 162 13.27 -10.11 -3.82
N GLY A 163 12.71 -10.01 -5.03
CA GLY A 163 13.47 -9.76 -6.26
C GLY A 163 14.28 -8.46 -6.27
N CYS A 164 13.94 -7.54 -5.37
CA CYS A 164 14.62 -6.28 -5.16
C CYS A 164 15.49 -6.26 -3.91
N ARG A 165 15.70 -7.38 -3.20
CA ARG A 165 16.56 -7.43 -2.01
C ARG A 165 18.03 -7.24 -2.41
N GLN A 166 18.80 -6.51 -1.59
CA GLN A 166 20.26 -6.53 -1.78
C GLN A 166 20.86 -7.85 -1.28
N PRO A 167 21.93 -8.36 -1.91
CA PRO A 167 22.70 -9.44 -1.33
C PRO A 167 23.23 -9.02 0.04
N THR A 168 23.07 -9.86 1.06
CA THR A 168 23.74 -9.66 2.33
C THR A 168 25.26 -9.74 2.07
N PRO A 169 26.08 -8.80 2.59
CA PRO A 169 27.53 -8.87 2.48
C PRO A 169 28.11 -10.12 3.13
#